data_AF-A0A0L0W5D1-F1
#
_entry.id   AF-A0A0L0W5D1-F1
#
_cell.length_a   1.000
_cell.length_b   1.000
_cell.length_c   1.000
_cell.angle_alpha   90.00
_cell.angle_beta   90.00
_cell.angle_gamma   90.00
#
_symmetry.space_group_name_H-M   'P 1'
#
loop_
_entity.id
_entity.type
_entity.pdbx_description
1 polymer ?
#
loop_
_entity_poly.entity_id
_entity_poly.type
_entity_poly.pdbx_seq_one_letter_code
_entity_poly.pdbx_strand_id
1 'polypeptide(L)'
;MAPIYVLDKNYLAITFLISLAIQSLAFIVSYTLQFDKITDFSGGSNFFILALITLIYGQTFESRNWIASLAVMFWSIRLAGFLLFRVLKRGKDDRFDEMRSNFFRFGAFWTFQLFWVWIVSMPVTVLNSPNISATSEDQIPFGSGSDVVGLIFFIIGVLFETVGDIQKFQWKAKSKAQNGLPVCRAGVWKWSRHPNYFGEILLWWGIWLMTIESANNPGVNGPSRSLLHATVISPIFITVLLLFLSGLPTAEKPVQQAVFVKSYKSKLDKNVPLSSQVEEGAENQDEEDLWQEYQVYLNQTSILFPIPSKLYQSIPQSIKTTLLLDWSIYRFNENSPEAQKLIQDISEDHSS
;
A
#
# COMPACT_ATOMS: atom_id res chain seq x y z
N MET A 1 1.11 1.04 37.59
CA MET A 1 0.17 -0.12 37.62
C MET A 1 0.89 -1.32 37.04
N ALA A 2 0.58 -2.54 37.47
CA ALA A 2 1.25 -3.74 36.95
C ALA A 2 0.66 -4.13 35.58
N PRO A 3 1.46 -4.70 34.66
CA PRO A 3 0.95 -5.20 33.38
C PRO A 3 -0.08 -6.31 33.60
N ILE A 4 -1.06 -6.38 32.71
CA ILE A 4 -2.06 -7.45 32.71
C ILE A 4 -1.48 -8.63 31.92
N TYR A 5 -1.30 -9.77 32.58
CA TYR A 5 -0.95 -11.03 31.93
C TYR A 5 -2.21 -11.68 31.38
N VAL A 6 -2.20 -12.02 30.09
CA VAL A 6 -3.38 -12.60 29.43
C VAL A 6 -3.12 -14.06 29.05
N LEU A 7 -2.71 -14.33 27.80
CA LEU A 7 -2.43 -15.69 27.30
C LEU A 7 -0.93 -15.98 27.19
N ASP A 8 -0.15 -14.95 26.91
CA ASP A 8 1.30 -15.02 26.82
C ASP A 8 1.91 -13.66 27.24
N LYS A 9 3.21 -13.67 27.56
CA LYS A 9 3.91 -12.47 28.04
C LYS A 9 4.35 -11.52 26.93
N ASN A 10 4.08 -11.84 25.65
CA ASN A 10 4.41 -11.02 24.48
C ASN A 10 3.16 -10.43 23.79
N TYR A 11 1.96 -10.74 24.31
CA TYR A 11 0.65 -10.42 23.74
C TYR A 11 0.37 -10.97 22.32
N LEU A 12 1.19 -11.91 21.83
CA LEU A 12 1.05 -12.43 20.47
C LEU A 12 -0.22 -13.29 20.31
N ALA A 13 -0.53 -14.15 21.28
CA ALA A 13 -1.69 -15.04 21.19
C ALA A 13 -3.00 -14.27 21.31
N ILE A 14 -3.09 -13.32 22.24
CA ILE A 14 -4.31 -12.53 22.42
C ILE A 14 -4.59 -11.62 21.22
N THR A 15 -3.57 -10.96 20.67
CA THR A 15 -3.72 -10.11 19.48
C THR A 15 -4.06 -10.92 18.23
N PHE A 16 -3.56 -12.15 18.11
CA PHE A 16 -3.96 -13.07 17.05
C PHE A 16 -5.44 -13.44 17.16
N LEU A 17 -5.90 -13.82 18.36
CA LEU A 17 -7.31 -14.18 18.59
C LEU A 17 -8.26 -13.00 18.37
N ILE A 18 -7.88 -11.79 18.78
CA ILE A 18 -8.66 -10.56 18.50
C ILE A 18 -8.74 -10.33 16.99
N SER A 19 -7.61 -10.44 16.29
CA SER A 19 -7.59 -10.32 14.82
C SER A 19 -8.46 -11.38 14.15
N LEU A 20 -8.36 -12.64 14.60
CA LEU A 20 -9.18 -13.73 14.11
C LEU A 20 -10.66 -13.46 14.33
N ALA A 21 -11.06 -12.99 15.51
CA ALA A 21 -12.44 -12.67 15.82
C ALA A 21 -12.98 -11.53 14.93
N ILE A 22 -12.23 -10.42 14.81
CA ILE A 22 -12.62 -9.26 13.99
C ILE A 22 -12.74 -9.66 12.52
N GLN A 23 -11.73 -10.35 11.98
CA GLN A 23 -11.68 -10.72 10.57
C GLN A 23 -12.73 -11.79 10.23
N SER A 24 -12.99 -12.73 11.13
CA SER A 24 -14.05 -13.74 10.95
C SER A 24 -15.44 -13.11 11.00
N LEU A 25 -15.68 -12.20 11.94
CA LEU A 25 -16.96 -11.49 12.04
C LEU A 25 -17.20 -10.64 10.80
N ALA A 26 -16.20 -9.88 10.37
CA ALA A 26 -16.28 -9.04 9.18
C ALA A 26 -16.46 -9.89 7.90
N PHE A 27 -15.79 -11.04 7.79
CA PHE A 27 -16.04 -12.02 6.72
C PHE A 27 -17.49 -12.50 6.70
N ILE A 28 -18.03 -12.95 7.85
CA ILE A 28 -19.40 -13.46 7.94
C ILE A 28 -20.40 -12.37 7.51
N VAL A 29 -20.22 -11.14 8.01
CA VAL A 29 -21.08 -10.00 7.65
C VAL A 29 -20.95 -9.67 6.16
N SER A 30 -19.74 -9.51 5.64
CA SER A 30 -19.52 -9.18 4.23
C SER A 30 -20.00 -10.26 3.28
N TYR A 31 -19.84 -11.54 3.62
CA TYR A 31 -20.28 -12.65 2.78
C TYR A 31 -21.81 -12.81 2.81
N THR A 32 -22.43 -12.69 3.99
CA THR A 32 -23.89 -12.83 4.14
C THR A 32 -24.64 -11.66 3.51
N LEU A 33 -24.16 -10.43 3.73
CA LEU A 33 -24.80 -9.21 3.24
C LEU A 33 -24.29 -8.74 1.87
N GLN A 34 -23.30 -9.43 1.30
CA GLN A 34 -22.62 -9.03 0.07
C GLN A 34 -22.11 -7.58 0.13
N PHE A 35 -21.64 -7.17 1.32
CA PHE A 35 -21.24 -5.81 1.65
C PHE A 35 -19.71 -5.70 1.70
N ASP A 36 -19.14 -5.24 0.60
CA ASP A 36 -17.70 -5.06 0.36
C ASP A 36 -17.13 -3.80 1.01
N LYS A 37 -17.98 -2.82 1.34
CA LYS A 37 -17.56 -1.50 1.85
C LYS A 37 -16.84 -1.52 3.19
N ILE A 38 -16.97 -2.60 3.97
CA ILE A 38 -16.35 -2.74 5.29
C ILE A 38 -15.01 -3.47 5.26
N THR A 39 -14.63 -4.06 4.13
CA THR A 39 -13.41 -4.87 4.00
C THR A 39 -12.18 -4.06 4.41
N ASP A 40 -11.91 -2.98 3.69
CA ASP A 40 -10.80 -2.07 3.94
C ASP A 40 -10.90 -1.37 5.32
N PHE A 41 -12.12 -1.06 5.77
CA PHE A 41 -12.35 -0.44 7.08
C PHE A 41 -11.98 -1.39 8.24
N SER A 42 -12.35 -2.66 8.13
CA SER A 42 -12.13 -3.66 9.18
C SER A 42 -10.64 -3.92 9.44
N GLY A 43 -9.81 -3.95 8.40
CA GLY A 43 -8.36 -4.05 8.52
C GLY A 43 -7.77 -2.87 9.30
N GLY A 44 -8.14 -1.65 8.90
CA GLY A 44 -7.73 -0.43 9.61
C GLY A 44 -8.19 -0.43 11.07
N SER A 45 -9.47 -0.68 11.35
CA SER A 45 -9.99 -0.78 12.73
C SER A 45 -9.26 -1.84 13.57
N ASN A 46 -8.87 -2.97 12.97
CA ASN A 46 -8.11 -4.00 13.67
C ASN A 46 -6.75 -3.46 14.16
N PHE A 47 -5.98 -2.77 13.30
CA PHE A 47 -4.73 -2.11 13.72
C PHE A 47 -4.93 -1.15 14.90
N PHE A 48 -6.00 -0.34 14.88
CA PHE A 48 -6.31 0.59 15.96
C PHE A 48 -6.59 -0.16 17.26
N ILE A 49 -7.43 -1.19 17.20
CA ILE A 49 -7.83 -2.01 18.35
C ILE A 49 -6.61 -2.71 18.95
N LEU A 50 -5.73 -3.30 18.15
CA LEU A 50 -4.53 -3.96 18.66
C LEU A 50 -3.58 -2.97 19.36
N ALA A 51 -3.34 -1.80 18.78
CA ALA A 51 -2.50 -0.77 19.39
C ALA A 51 -3.10 -0.28 20.72
N LEU A 52 -4.41 -0.01 20.75
CA LEU A 52 -5.10 0.45 21.96
C LEU A 52 -5.12 -0.61 23.06
N ILE A 53 -5.53 -1.84 22.74
CA ILE A 53 -5.65 -2.92 23.72
C ILE A 53 -4.29 -3.30 24.31
N THR A 54 -3.25 -3.40 23.47
CA THR A 54 -1.91 -3.74 23.97
C THR A 54 -1.36 -2.63 24.87
N LEU A 55 -1.60 -1.35 24.55
CA LEU A 55 -1.22 -0.24 25.41
C LEU A 55 -1.98 -0.27 26.76
N ILE A 56 -3.29 -0.55 26.74
CA ILE A 56 -4.10 -0.68 27.95
C ILE A 56 -3.65 -1.88 28.79
N TYR A 57 -3.39 -3.04 28.19
CA TYR A 57 -2.94 -4.22 28.93
C TYR A 57 -1.54 -4.08 29.48
N GLY A 58 -0.64 -3.44 28.73
CA GLY A 58 0.74 -3.22 29.14
C GLY A 58 0.83 -2.40 30.44
N GLN A 59 -0.10 -1.47 30.67
CA GLN A 59 -0.10 -0.56 31.84
C GLN A 59 1.21 0.22 32.02
N THR A 60 2.04 0.26 30.97
CA THR A 60 3.29 1.01 30.87
C THR A 60 3.05 2.22 29.98
N PHE A 61 3.17 3.40 30.58
CA PHE A 61 2.83 4.68 29.96
C PHE A 61 4.08 5.52 29.67
N GLU A 62 5.17 4.85 29.31
CA GLU A 62 6.40 5.50 28.88
C GLU A 62 6.21 6.21 27.53
N SER A 63 7.02 7.24 27.28
CA SER A 63 6.90 8.06 26.07
C SER A 63 6.97 7.22 24.79
N ARG A 64 7.83 6.19 24.76
CA ARG A 64 8.00 5.30 23.61
C ARG A 64 6.72 4.51 23.29
N ASN A 65 6.09 3.92 24.30
CA ASN A 65 4.85 3.16 24.17
C ASN A 65 3.71 4.05 23.65
N TRP A 66 3.58 5.25 24.22
CA TRP A 66 2.60 6.23 23.76
C TRP A 66 2.85 6.67 22.33
N ILE A 67 4.06 7.10 22.00
CA ILE A 67 4.38 7.63 20.67
C ILE A 67 4.16 6.55 19.60
N ALA A 68 4.68 5.34 19.80
CA ALA A 68 4.53 4.26 18.83
C ALA A 68 3.07 3.79 18.69
N SER A 69 2.33 3.69 19.80
CA SER A 69 0.91 3.28 19.75
C SER A 69 0.03 4.36 19.13
N LEU A 70 0.24 5.64 19.47
CA LEU A 70 -0.47 6.77 18.89
C LEU A 70 -0.16 6.91 17.40
N ALA A 71 1.08 6.65 16.98
CA ALA A 71 1.47 6.63 15.57
C ALA A 71 0.65 5.59 14.78
N VAL A 72 0.54 4.35 15.28
CA VAL A 72 -0.28 3.30 14.64
C VAL A 72 -1.76 3.66 14.66
N MET A 73 -2.28 4.15 15.78
CA MET A 73 -3.70 4.55 15.90
C MET A 73 -4.04 5.70 14.95
N PHE A 74 -3.18 6.71 14.86
CA PHE A 74 -3.35 7.84 13.94
C PHE A 74 -3.32 7.36 12.48
N TRP A 75 -2.32 6.56 12.11
CA TRP A 75 -2.22 6.01 10.76
C TRP A 75 -3.45 5.15 10.41
N SER A 76 -3.91 4.32 11.34
CA SER A 76 -5.09 3.48 11.17
C SER A 76 -6.36 4.30 10.95
N ILE A 77 -6.61 5.32 11.77
CA ILE A 77 -7.78 6.21 11.60
C ILE A 77 -7.72 6.89 10.23
N ARG A 78 -6.54 7.39 9.84
CA ARG A 78 -6.35 8.04 8.55
C ARG A 78 -6.60 7.08 7.38
N LEU A 79 -6.02 5.88 7.42
CA LEU A 79 -6.19 4.88 6.36
C LEU A 79 -7.65 4.43 6.27
N ALA A 80 -8.20 3.93 7.37
CA ALA A 80 -9.57 3.44 7.43
C ALA A 80 -10.58 4.52 7.03
N GLY A 81 -10.40 5.74 7.55
CA GLY A 81 -11.26 6.88 7.26
C GLY A 81 -11.20 7.29 5.79
N PHE A 82 -10.00 7.37 5.19
CA PHE A 82 -9.84 7.70 3.78
C PHE A 82 -10.42 6.62 2.86
N LEU A 83 -10.15 5.33 3.14
CA LEU A 83 -10.67 4.22 2.34
C LEU A 83 -12.20 4.15 2.43
N LEU A 84 -12.78 4.29 3.63
CA LEU A 84 -14.22 4.34 3.82
C LEU A 84 -14.84 5.52 3.07
N PHE A 85 -14.30 6.73 3.23
CA PHE A 85 -14.75 7.92 2.50
C PHE A 85 -14.72 7.69 0.97
N ARG A 86 -13.62 7.12 0.47
CA ARG A 86 -13.43 6.85 -0.97
C ARG A 86 -14.46 5.87 -1.50
N VAL A 87 -14.73 4.78 -0.78
CA VAL A 87 -15.72 3.77 -1.17
C VAL A 87 -17.13 4.35 -1.12
N LEU A 88 -17.47 5.11 -0.07
CA LEU A 88 -18.77 5.78 0.03
C LEU A 88 -19.00 6.77 -1.10
N LYS A 89 -17.96 7.50 -1.54
CA LYS A 89 -18.06 8.44 -2.66
C LYS A 89 -18.14 7.76 -4.03
N ARG A 90 -17.41 6.66 -4.23
CA ARG A 90 -17.38 5.91 -5.51
C ARG A 90 -18.59 4.98 -5.68
N GLY A 91 -19.20 4.55 -4.57
CA GLY A 91 -20.38 3.69 -4.55
C GLY A 91 -20.08 2.19 -4.62
N LYS A 92 -19.01 1.79 -5.34
CA LYS A 92 -18.63 0.39 -5.59
C LYS A 92 -17.10 0.21 -5.63
N ASP A 93 -16.62 -0.96 -5.22
CA ASP A 93 -15.23 -1.40 -5.40
C ASP A 93 -15.16 -2.63 -6.32
N ASP A 94 -14.76 -2.40 -7.58
CA ASP A 94 -14.73 -3.41 -8.63
C ASP A 94 -13.81 -4.61 -8.29
N ARG A 95 -12.86 -4.45 -7.35
CA ARG A 95 -11.94 -5.52 -6.92
C ARG A 95 -12.65 -6.71 -6.28
N PHE A 96 -13.77 -6.47 -5.62
CA PHE A 96 -14.47 -7.49 -4.83
C PHE A 96 -15.64 -8.13 -5.58
N ASP A 97 -16.02 -7.62 -6.75
CA ASP A 97 -17.20 -8.06 -7.48
C ASP A 97 -17.16 -9.54 -7.85
N GLU A 98 -16.04 -10.01 -8.38
CA GLU A 98 -15.84 -11.41 -8.75
C GLU A 98 -15.41 -12.27 -7.56
N MET A 99 -14.77 -11.68 -6.54
CA MET A 99 -14.24 -12.43 -5.40
C MET A 99 -15.33 -12.80 -4.40
N ARG A 100 -16.31 -11.93 -4.17
CA ARG A 100 -17.38 -12.11 -3.17
C ARG A 100 -18.36 -13.24 -3.47
N SER A 101 -18.47 -13.63 -4.75
CA SER A 101 -19.32 -14.75 -5.18
C SER A 101 -18.69 -16.12 -4.88
N ASN A 102 -17.39 -16.16 -4.59
CA ASN A 102 -16.67 -17.39 -4.29
C ASN A 102 -16.23 -17.44 -2.82
N PHE A 103 -16.88 -18.30 -2.03
CA PHE A 103 -16.62 -18.47 -0.60
C PHE A 103 -15.13 -18.68 -0.28
N PHE A 104 -14.45 -19.57 -1.00
CA PHE A 104 -13.05 -19.91 -0.72
C PHE A 104 -12.09 -18.79 -1.09
N ARG A 105 -12.29 -18.13 -2.24
CA ARG A 105 -11.45 -16.98 -2.64
C ARG A 105 -11.64 -15.80 -1.67
N PHE A 106 -12.88 -15.54 -1.27
CA PHE A 106 -13.17 -14.48 -0.31
C PHE A 106 -12.58 -14.82 1.07
N GLY A 107 -12.77 -16.05 1.57
CA GLY A 107 -12.19 -16.51 2.84
C GLY A 107 -10.66 -16.45 2.85
N ALA A 108 -10.01 -16.75 1.73
CA ALA A 108 -8.56 -16.60 1.59
C ALA A 108 -8.11 -15.13 1.70
N PHE A 109 -8.85 -14.19 1.12
CA PHE A 109 -8.58 -12.76 1.28
C PHE A 109 -8.65 -12.31 2.75
N TRP A 110 -9.68 -12.72 3.48
CA TRP A 110 -9.82 -12.38 4.91
C TRP A 110 -8.75 -13.03 5.78
N THR A 111 -8.36 -14.26 5.46
CA THR A 111 -7.25 -14.94 6.13
C THR A 111 -5.93 -14.22 5.88
N PHE A 112 -5.68 -13.80 4.65
CA PHE A 112 -4.51 -13.01 4.31
C PHE A 112 -4.52 -11.65 5.02
N GLN A 113 -5.67 -10.98 5.07
CA GLN A 113 -5.84 -9.71 5.77
C GLN A 113 -5.57 -9.86 7.28
N LEU A 114 -6.00 -10.96 7.90
CA LEU A 114 -5.67 -11.29 9.29
C LEU A 114 -4.16 -11.32 9.51
N PHE A 115 -3.44 -12.12 8.71
CA PHE A 115 -1.98 -12.22 8.84
C PHE A 115 -1.27 -10.91 8.56
N TRP A 116 -1.75 -10.14 7.58
CA TRP A 116 -1.24 -8.81 7.30
C TRP A 116 -1.36 -7.90 8.52
N VAL A 117 -2.55 -7.76 9.11
CA VAL A 117 -2.71 -6.90 10.30
C VAL A 117 -1.84 -7.40 11.45
N TRP A 118 -1.88 -8.70 11.73
CA TRP A 118 -1.20 -9.26 12.89
C TRP A 118 0.34 -9.14 12.79
N ILE A 119 0.92 -9.48 11.64
CA ILE A 119 2.37 -9.39 11.42
C ILE A 119 2.83 -7.93 11.46
N VAL A 120 2.10 -7.03 10.78
CA VAL A 120 2.53 -5.64 10.67
C VAL A 120 2.37 -4.89 12.01
N SER A 121 1.38 -5.26 12.84
CA SER A 121 1.22 -4.73 14.21
C SER A 121 2.25 -5.21 15.24
N MET A 122 3.07 -6.24 14.91
CA MET A 122 3.97 -6.87 15.89
C MET A 122 4.91 -5.91 16.62
N PRO A 123 5.56 -4.91 16.01
CA PRO A 123 6.48 -4.02 16.72
C PRO A 123 5.84 -3.35 17.93
N VAL A 124 4.62 -2.82 17.77
CA VAL A 124 3.88 -2.16 18.86
C VAL A 124 3.30 -3.19 19.83
N THR A 125 2.82 -4.34 19.35
CA THR A 125 2.31 -5.40 20.22
C THR A 125 3.38 -5.92 21.17
N VAL A 126 4.57 -6.23 20.65
CA VAL A 126 5.69 -6.74 21.44
C VAL A 126 6.27 -5.64 22.32
N LEU A 127 6.39 -4.40 21.83
CA LEU A 127 6.80 -3.25 22.63
C LEU A 127 5.93 -3.12 23.88
N ASN A 128 4.61 -3.11 23.73
CA ASN A 128 3.67 -2.95 24.84
C ASN A 128 3.57 -4.18 25.76
N SER A 129 4.25 -5.27 25.45
CA SER A 129 4.13 -6.52 26.20
C SER A 129 4.88 -6.51 27.55
N PRO A 130 4.45 -7.32 28.54
CA PRO A 130 5.08 -7.40 29.86
C PRO A 130 6.57 -7.74 29.79
N ASN A 131 6.96 -8.60 28.85
CA ASN A 131 8.35 -9.03 28.68
C ASN A 131 9.30 -7.93 28.20
N ILE A 132 8.78 -6.81 27.70
CA ILE A 132 9.56 -5.65 27.22
C ILE A 132 9.34 -4.45 28.14
N SER A 133 8.08 -4.12 28.42
CA SER A 133 7.69 -2.86 29.06
C SER A 133 7.50 -2.94 30.57
N ALA A 134 7.36 -4.13 31.15
CA ALA A 134 7.21 -4.28 32.60
C ALA A 134 8.52 -4.54 33.34
N THR A 135 9.62 -4.62 32.60
CA THR A 135 10.93 -4.95 33.13
C THR A 135 11.74 -3.67 33.25
N SER A 136 12.02 -3.25 34.50
CA SER A 136 12.98 -2.22 34.96
C SER A 136 12.42 -0.85 35.35
N GLU A 137 12.90 -0.34 36.48
CA GLU A 137 12.84 1.08 36.89
C GLU A 137 13.78 1.96 36.05
N ASP A 138 14.82 1.36 35.45
CA ASP A 138 15.82 2.01 34.60
C ASP A 138 15.55 1.79 33.10
N GLN A 139 14.37 2.17 32.61
CA GLN A 139 14.07 2.09 31.18
C GLN A 139 14.83 3.18 30.40
N ILE A 140 15.31 2.83 29.20
CA ILE A 140 15.91 3.82 28.31
C ILE A 140 14.80 4.75 27.83
N PRO A 141 14.88 6.07 28.13
CA PRO A 141 13.85 7.01 27.74
C PRO A 141 13.77 7.14 26.21
N PHE A 142 12.67 7.69 25.72
CA PHE A 142 12.55 8.06 24.31
C PHE A 142 13.55 9.18 23.97
N GLY A 143 14.17 9.11 22.79
CA GLY A 143 15.10 10.13 22.30
C GLY A 143 16.44 9.58 21.83
N SER A 144 16.58 8.25 21.75
CA SER A 144 17.72 7.61 21.10
C SER A 144 17.80 7.98 19.61
N GLY A 145 18.94 7.70 18.97
CA GLY A 145 19.09 7.91 17.54
C GLY A 145 18.06 7.15 16.70
N SER A 146 17.70 5.92 17.09
CA SER A 146 16.68 5.13 16.40
C SER A 146 15.28 5.74 16.55
N ASP A 147 14.98 6.33 17.71
CA ASP A 147 13.72 7.03 17.96
C ASP A 147 13.53 8.24 17.06
N VAL A 148 14.56 9.07 16.98
CA VAL A 148 14.54 10.30 16.17
C VAL A 148 14.39 9.95 14.69
N VAL A 149 15.18 9.00 14.19
CA VAL A 149 15.08 8.54 12.80
C VAL A 149 13.72 7.88 12.56
N GLY A 150 13.24 7.05 13.48
CA GLY A 150 11.96 6.38 13.37
C GLY A 150 10.78 7.34 13.32
N LEU A 151 10.78 8.38 14.16
CA LEU A 151 9.76 9.43 14.16
C LEU A 151 9.80 10.26 12.88
N ILE A 152 10.99 10.62 12.38
CA ILE A 152 11.15 11.32 11.10
C ILE A 152 10.58 10.47 9.96
N PHE A 153 10.90 9.18 9.92
CA PHE A 153 10.41 8.24 8.91
C PHE A 153 8.88 8.13 8.96
N PHE A 154 8.31 8.04 10.16
CA PHE A 154 6.87 8.03 10.35
C PHE A 154 6.20 9.31 9.80
N ILE A 155 6.71 10.48 10.17
CA ILE A 155 6.16 11.77 9.72
C ILE A 155 6.24 11.90 8.20
N ILE A 156 7.42 11.66 7.61
CA ILE A 156 7.61 11.73 6.16
C ILE A 156 6.70 10.72 5.46
N GLY A 157 6.62 9.49 5.99
CA GLY A 157 5.81 8.43 5.41
C GLY A 157 4.33 8.79 5.37
N VAL A 158 3.78 9.25 6.49
CA VAL A 158 2.40 9.74 6.59
C VAL A 158 2.13 10.91 5.63
N LEU A 159 3.09 11.85 5.48
CA LEU A 159 2.93 12.97 4.57
C LEU A 159 2.86 12.51 3.11
N PHE A 160 3.77 11.64 2.67
CA PHE A 160 3.76 11.10 1.30
C PHE A 160 2.51 10.28 1.01
N GLU A 161 2.10 9.44 1.96
CA GLU A 161 0.86 8.65 1.89
C GLU A 161 -0.36 9.55 1.74
N THR A 162 -0.53 10.50 2.66
CA THR A 162 -1.70 11.39 2.71
C THR A 162 -1.78 12.30 1.49
N VAL A 163 -0.67 12.98 1.14
CA VAL A 163 -0.64 13.90 0.00
C VAL A 163 -0.82 13.11 -1.31
N GLY A 164 -0.19 11.94 -1.43
CA GLY A 164 -0.35 11.06 -2.58
C GLY A 164 -1.79 10.64 -2.80
N ASP A 165 -2.45 10.15 -1.75
CA ASP A 165 -3.84 9.70 -1.77
C ASP A 165 -4.81 10.83 -2.15
N ILE A 166 -4.69 12.01 -1.53
CA ILE A 166 -5.54 13.17 -1.82
C ILE A 166 -5.37 13.63 -3.27
N GLN A 167 -4.12 13.76 -3.74
CA GLN A 167 -3.83 14.20 -5.11
C GLN A 167 -4.39 13.22 -6.14
N LYS A 168 -4.24 11.90 -5.91
CA LYS A 168 -4.78 10.87 -6.79
C LYS A 168 -6.30 10.89 -6.81
N PHE A 169 -6.93 11.05 -5.65
CA PHE A 169 -8.38 11.13 -5.54
C PHE A 169 -8.95 12.35 -6.28
N GLN A 170 -8.37 13.53 -6.06
CA GLN A 170 -8.77 14.76 -6.75
C GLN A 170 -8.54 14.67 -8.26
N TRP A 171 -7.42 14.09 -8.69
CA TRP A 171 -7.13 13.86 -10.10
C TRP A 171 -8.18 12.94 -10.73
N LYS A 172 -8.50 11.79 -10.11
CA LYS A 172 -9.53 10.87 -10.62
C LYS A 172 -10.91 11.52 -10.73
N ALA A 173 -11.26 12.40 -9.79
CA ALA A 173 -12.53 13.13 -9.84
C ALA A 173 -12.61 14.11 -11.03
N LYS A 174 -11.47 14.67 -11.46
CA LYS A 174 -11.38 15.61 -12.60
C LYS A 174 -11.09 14.92 -13.94
N SER A 175 -10.40 13.79 -13.93
CA SER A 175 -9.84 13.11 -15.11
C SER A 175 -10.90 12.53 -16.07
N LYS A 176 -12.16 12.37 -15.65
CA LYS A 176 -13.23 11.94 -16.56
C LYS A 176 -13.46 12.88 -17.76
N ALA A 177 -12.85 14.07 -17.75
CA ALA A 177 -13.00 15.09 -18.78
C ALA A 177 -11.69 15.39 -19.57
N GLN A 178 -10.61 14.60 -19.44
CA GLN A 178 -9.32 14.89 -20.09
C GLN A 178 -8.85 13.77 -21.03
N ASN A 179 -8.58 14.11 -22.29
CA ASN A 179 -8.12 13.23 -23.37
C ASN A 179 -6.61 12.83 -23.30
N GLY A 180 -6.01 12.78 -22.09
CA GLY A 180 -4.57 12.52 -21.91
C GLY A 180 -4.23 11.16 -21.30
N LEU A 181 -2.96 10.98 -20.89
CA LEU A 181 -2.51 9.78 -20.19
C LEU A 181 -3.33 9.51 -18.90
N PRO A 182 -3.73 8.26 -18.61
CA PRO A 182 -4.53 7.91 -17.43
C PRO A 182 -3.67 7.83 -16.15
N VAL A 183 -2.80 8.81 -15.92
CA VAL A 183 -1.90 8.87 -14.76
C VAL A 183 -1.98 10.22 -14.05
N CYS A 184 -1.94 10.18 -12.72
CA CYS A 184 -1.80 11.39 -11.93
C CYS A 184 -0.36 11.91 -12.07
N ARG A 185 -0.20 13.15 -12.54
CA ARG A 185 1.10 13.84 -12.66
C ARG A 185 1.15 15.11 -11.79
N ALA A 186 0.36 15.16 -10.71
CA ALA A 186 0.29 16.30 -9.82
C ALA A 186 1.15 16.09 -8.56
N GLY A 187 1.78 17.17 -8.08
CA GLY A 187 2.53 17.16 -6.81
C GLY A 187 3.56 16.04 -6.69
N VAL A 188 3.41 15.20 -5.65
CA VAL A 188 4.37 14.11 -5.35
C VAL A 188 4.37 13.02 -6.43
N TRP A 189 3.29 12.89 -7.20
CA TRP A 189 3.20 11.95 -8.33
C TRP A 189 4.10 12.34 -9.52
N LYS A 190 4.68 13.55 -9.51
CA LYS A 190 5.73 13.94 -10.48
C LYS A 190 7.08 13.30 -10.18
N TRP A 191 7.29 12.86 -8.95
CA TRP A 191 8.58 12.35 -8.46
C TRP A 191 8.58 10.84 -8.27
N SER A 192 7.41 10.24 -8.05
CA SER A 192 7.22 8.81 -7.93
C SER A 192 5.91 8.39 -8.58
N ARG A 193 5.86 7.21 -9.19
CA ARG A 193 4.63 6.59 -9.71
C ARG A 193 3.75 6.06 -8.57
N HIS A 194 4.31 5.76 -7.40
CA HIS A 194 3.58 5.31 -6.20
C HIS A 194 4.12 5.94 -4.92
N PRO A 195 3.97 7.28 -4.77
CA PRO A 195 4.46 7.99 -3.59
C PRO A 195 3.73 7.55 -2.31
N ASN A 196 2.48 7.08 -2.45
CA ASN A 196 1.71 6.59 -1.31
C ASN A 196 2.24 5.25 -0.77
N TYR A 197 2.66 4.32 -1.64
CA TYR A 197 3.30 3.07 -1.20
C TYR A 197 4.68 3.32 -0.59
N PHE A 198 5.44 4.28 -1.14
CA PHE A 198 6.68 4.72 -0.49
C PHE A 198 6.42 5.24 0.93
N GLY A 199 5.36 6.06 1.09
CA GLY A 199 4.94 6.56 2.38
C GLY A 199 4.60 5.46 3.38
N GLU A 200 3.80 4.48 2.95
CA GLU A 200 3.41 3.33 3.77
C GLU A 200 4.60 2.46 4.18
N ILE A 201 5.53 2.18 3.26
CA ILE A 201 6.75 1.44 3.59
C ILE A 201 7.58 2.22 4.63
N LEU A 202 7.83 3.50 4.38
CA LEU A 202 8.69 4.32 5.21
C LEU A 202 8.14 4.48 6.64
N LEU A 203 6.82 4.68 6.79
CA LEU A 203 6.24 4.83 8.12
C LEU A 203 6.30 3.54 8.95
N TRP A 204 6.18 2.36 8.34
CA TRP A 204 6.30 1.09 9.05
C TRP A 204 7.73 0.77 9.47
N TRP A 205 8.71 1.13 8.62
CA TRP A 205 10.12 1.14 9.05
C TRP A 205 10.33 2.11 10.22
N GLY A 206 9.70 3.27 10.18
CA GLY A 206 9.74 4.26 11.27
C GLY A 206 9.17 3.72 12.59
N ILE A 207 8.02 3.07 12.55
CA ILE A 207 7.39 2.44 13.72
C ILE A 207 8.32 1.39 14.34
N TRP A 208 8.89 0.51 13.53
CA TRP A 208 9.83 -0.49 14.03
C TRP A 208 11.08 0.13 14.68
N LEU A 209 11.67 1.16 14.06
CA LEU A 209 12.84 1.88 14.61
C LEU A 209 12.56 2.56 15.97
N MET A 210 11.33 3.05 16.18
CA MET A 210 10.93 3.60 17.49
C MET A 210 10.76 2.52 18.57
N THR A 211 10.58 1.25 18.18
CA THR A 211 10.39 0.15 19.14
C THR A 211 11.71 -0.52 19.54
N ILE A 212 12.69 -0.56 18.64
CA ILE A 212 13.86 -1.44 18.77
C ILE A 212 14.79 -1.10 19.94
N GLU A 213 14.90 0.17 20.34
CA GLU A 213 15.81 0.55 21.43
C GLU A 213 15.41 -0.08 22.76
N SER A 214 14.14 -0.42 22.96
CA SER A 214 13.68 -1.18 24.14
C SER A 214 14.34 -2.55 24.26
N ALA A 215 14.93 -3.09 23.19
CA ALA A 215 15.73 -4.31 23.22
C ALA A 215 16.98 -4.16 24.11
N ASN A 216 17.50 -2.94 24.25
CA ASN A 216 18.70 -2.61 25.02
C ASN A 216 18.43 -2.34 26.51
N ASN A 217 17.16 -2.34 26.93
CA ASN A 217 16.80 -2.12 28.33
C ASN A 217 17.46 -3.19 29.25
N PRO A 218 18.05 -2.81 30.40
CA PRO A 218 18.78 -3.74 31.29
C PRO A 218 17.97 -4.95 31.79
N GLY A 219 16.65 -4.85 31.89
CA GLY A 219 15.77 -5.95 32.33
C GLY A 219 15.21 -6.83 31.21
N VAL A 220 15.52 -6.56 29.94
CA VAL A 220 14.97 -7.35 28.83
C VAL A 220 15.80 -8.62 28.60
N ASN A 221 15.17 -9.76 28.83
CA ASN A 221 15.80 -11.09 28.67
C ASN A 221 16.15 -11.39 27.21
N GLY A 222 17.16 -12.26 27.00
CA GLY A 222 17.66 -12.63 25.66
C GLY A 222 16.58 -13.07 24.65
N PRO A 223 15.62 -13.94 25.01
CA PRO A 223 14.53 -14.32 24.11
C PRO A 223 13.60 -13.15 23.74
N SER A 224 13.23 -12.31 24.72
CA SER A 224 12.38 -11.14 24.49
C SER A 224 13.08 -10.10 23.61
N ARG A 225 14.37 -9.88 23.83
CA ARG A 225 15.23 -9.05 22.98
C ARG A 225 15.23 -9.53 21.54
N SER A 226 15.47 -10.84 21.35
CA SER A 226 15.49 -11.46 20.03
C SER A 226 14.14 -11.35 19.33
N LEU A 227 13.04 -11.49 20.07
CA LEU A 227 11.69 -11.32 19.54
C LEU A 227 11.46 -9.87 19.05
N LEU A 228 11.86 -8.87 19.83
CA LEU A 228 11.69 -7.46 19.43
C LEU A 228 12.48 -7.15 18.15
N HIS A 229 13.71 -7.65 18.01
CA HIS A 229 14.45 -7.55 16.74
C HIS A 229 13.74 -8.29 15.60
N ALA A 230 13.20 -9.49 15.86
CA ALA A 230 12.47 -10.28 14.87
C ALA A 230 11.20 -9.56 14.35
N THR A 231 10.65 -8.60 15.10
CA THR A 231 9.54 -7.76 14.60
C THR A 231 9.90 -6.90 13.38
N VAL A 232 11.17 -6.87 12.95
CA VAL A 232 11.58 -6.33 11.64
C VAL A 232 10.84 -7.02 10.47
N ILE A 233 10.30 -8.21 10.71
CA ILE A 233 9.40 -8.87 9.79
C ILE A 233 8.17 -8.01 9.43
N SER A 234 7.72 -7.10 10.30
CA SER A 234 6.62 -6.18 10.02
C SER A 234 6.90 -5.26 8.82
N PRO A 235 7.90 -4.37 8.86
CA PRO A 235 8.21 -3.50 7.73
C PRO A 235 8.71 -4.28 6.50
N ILE A 236 9.39 -5.41 6.67
CA ILE A 236 9.78 -6.28 5.55
C ILE A 236 8.54 -6.88 4.88
N PHE A 237 7.60 -7.40 5.66
CA PHE A 237 6.39 -8.04 5.14
C PHE A 237 5.55 -7.06 4.33
N ILE A 238 5.29 -5.85 4.86
CA ILE A 238 4.53 -4.84 4.10
C ILE A 238 5.28 -4.37 2.84
N THR A 239 6.61 -4.28 2.90
CA THR A 239 7.45 -3.95 1.74
C THR A 239 7.32 -5.03 0.66
N VAL A 240 7.53 -6.30 1.00
CA VAL A 240 7.41 -7.43 0.07
C VAL A 240 5.99 -7.52 -0.49
N LEU A 241 4.99 -7.34 0.37
CA LEU A 241 3.59 -7.35 -0.02
C LEU A 241 3.33 -6.27 -1.08
N LEU A 242 3.74 -5.02 -0.85
CA LEU A 242 3.52 -3.90 -1.79
C LEU A 242 4.35 -3.97 -3.08
N LEU A 243 5.51 -4.62 -3.02
CA LEU A 243 6.37 -4.79 -4.20
C LEU A 243 5.92 -5.97 -5.08
N PHE A 244 5.46 -7.08 -4.50
CA PHE A 244 5.36 -8.34 -5.24
C PHE A 244 3.97 -8.96 -5.27
N LEU A 245 3.09 -8.64 -4.33
CA LEU A 245 1.80 -9.33 -4.20
C LEU A 245 0.62 -8.40 -4.40
N SER A 246 0.55 -7.36 -3.57
CA SER A 246 -0.44 -6.29 -3.66
C SER A 246 0.29 -4.98 -4.00
N GLY A 247 -0.41 -3.93 -4.44
CA GLY A 247 0.26 -2.67 -4.75
C GLY A 247 0.83 -2.63 -6.17
N LEU A 248 2.16 -2.59 -6.32
CA LEU A 248 2.84 -2.30 -7.60
C LEU A 248 2.40 -3.22 -8.75
N PRO A 249 2.40 -4.56 -8.62
CA PRO A 249 2.02 -5.44 -9.72
C PRO A 249 0.59 -5.19 -10.22
N THR A 250 -0.33 -4.96 -9.29
CA THR A 250 -1.75 -4.71 -9.57
C THR A 250 -2.03 -3.29 -10.10
N ALA A 251 -1.09 -2.36 -9.89
CA ALA A 251 -1.27 -0.95 -10.24
C ALA A 251 -0.51 -0.52 -11.51
N GLU A 252 0.54 -1.24 -11.89
CA GLU A 252 1.40 -0.89 -13.04
C GLU A 252 0.97 -1.60 -14.33
N LYS A 253 1.09 -2.93 -14.39
CA LYS A 253 0.88 -3.69 -15.64
C LYS A 253 -0.51 -3.47 -16.25
N PRO A 254 -1.63 -3.54 -15.49
CA PRO A 254 -2.95 -3.41 -16.10
C PRO A 254 -3.18 -2.02 -16.72
N VAL A 255 -2.61 -0.96 -16.11
CA VAL A 255 -2.70 0.41 -16.65
C VAL A 255 -1.90 0.52 -17.94
N GLN A 256 -0.68 -0.03 -17.97
CA GLN A 256 0.14 -0.07 -19.19
C GLN A 256 -0.57 -0.82 -20.32
N GLN A 257 -1.14 -1.99 -20.03
CA GLN A 257 -1.93 -2.77 -20.99
C GLN A 257 -3.11 -1.97 -21.54
N ALA A 258 -3.88 -1.32 -20.66
CA ALA A 258 -5.03 -0.51 -21.08
C ALA A 258 -4.63 0.66 -22.00
N VAL A 259 -3.52 1.34 -21.71
CA VAL A 259 -3.00 2.42 -22.56
C VAL A 259 -2.52 1.89 -23.90
N PHE A 260 -1.79 0.78 -23.90
CA PHE A 260 -1.33 0.13 -25.13
C PHE A 260 -2.51 -0.26 -26.04
N VAL A 261 -3.51 -0.94 -25.49
CA VAL A 261 -4.72 -1.34 -26.21
C VAL A 261 -5.46 -0.14 -26.78
N LYS A 262 -5.64 0.93 -25.99
CA LYS A 262 -6.29 2.16 -26.46
C LYS A 262 -5.52 2.79 -27.62
N SER A 263 -4.19 2.86 -27.52
CA SER A 263 -3.34 3.41 -28.57
C SER A 263 -3.37 2.58 -29.84
N TYR A 264 -3.40 1.24 -29.73
CA TYR A 264 -3.47 0.33 -30.87
C TYR A 264 -4.82 0.43 -31.60
N LYS A 265 -5.95 0.47 -30.85
CA LYS A 265 -7.29 0.66 -31.44
C LYS A 265 -7.40 1.96 -32.23
N SER A 266 -6.93 3.09 -31.66
CA SER A 266 -6.92 4.38 -32.38
C SER A 266 -6.11 4.32 -33.69
N LYS A 267 -5.01 3.54 -33.74
CA LYS A 267 -4.23 3.32 -34.98
C LYS A 267 -4.99 2.48 -36.01
N LEU A 268 -5.73 1.46 -35.58
CA LEU A 268 -6.56 0.63 -36.48
C LEU A 268 -7.71 1.44 -37.09
N ASP A 269 -8.42 2.24 -36.29
CA ASP A 269 -9.55 3.06 -36.74
C ASP A 269 -9.14 4.06 -37.83
N LYS A 270 -7.92 4.62 -37.74
CA LYS A 270 -7.37 5.56 -38.74
C LYS A 270 -7.00 4.91 -40.08
N ASN A 271 -6.82 3.58 -40.13
CA ASN A 271 -6.42 2.85 -41.34
C ASN A 271 -7.62 2.32 -42.15
N VAL A 272 -8.86 2.63 -41.77
CA VAL A 272 -10.08 2.30 -42.53
C VAL A 272 -10.30 3.34 -43.65
N PRO A 273 -10.65 2.93 -44.90
CA PRO A 273 -10.82 3.87 -46.01
C PRO A 273 -11.94 4.89 -45.79
N LEU A 274 -11.72 6.08 -46.31
CA LEU A 274 -12.44 7.34 -46.12
C LEU A 274 -13.88 7.38 -46.70
N SER A 275 -14.74 6.38 -46.46
CA SER A 275 -16.12 6.37 -46.99
C SER A 275 -17.24 6.55 -45.96
N SER A 276 -16.92 6.85 -44.69
CA SER A 276 -17.93 7.09 -43.64
C SER A 276 -17.67 8.28 -42.72
N GLN A 277 -16.64 9.08 -42.96
CA GLN A 277 -16.40 10.30 -42.18
C GLN A 277 -17.07 11.51 -42.85
N VAL A 278 -18.39 11.61 -42.70
CA VAL A 278 -19.11 12.88 -42.86
C VAL A 278 -19.36 13.44 -41.47
N GLU A 279 -18.72 14.59 -41.22
CA GLU A 279 -19.06 15.59 -40.21
C GLU A 279 -18.90 15.20 -38.74
N GLU A 280 -17.70 15.39 -38.19
CA GLU A 280 -17.51 16.32 -37.06
C GLU A 280 -16.05 16.79 -36.98
N GLY A 281 -15.87 18.09 -36.80
CA GLY A 281 -14.65 18.83 -37.09
C GLY A 281 -13.48 18.60 -36.12
N ALA A 282 -12.29 18.62 -36.70
CA ALA A 282 -11.08 19.27 -36.20
C ALA A 282 -10.74 19.15 -34.70
N GLU A 283 -10.25 17.99 -34.25
CA GLU A 283 -9.49 17.94 -32.97
C GLU A 283 -8.39 16.84 -32.87
N ASN A 284 -8.19 15.97 -33.88
CA ASN A 284 -7.45 14.72 -33.67
C ASN A 284 -6.03 14.63 -34.28
N GLN A 285 -5.22 15.69 -34.18
CA GLN A 285 -3.77 15.61 -34.44
C GLN A 285 -2.94 15.24 -33.19
N ASP A 286 -3.49 15.35 -31.98
CA ASP A 286 -2.75 15.14 -30.72
C ASP A 286 -2.74 13.69 -30.20
N GLU A 287 -3.47 12.75 -30.82
CA GLU A 287 -3.45 11.31 -30.47
C GLU A 287 -2.30 10.53 -31.14
N GLU A 288 -1.28 11.20 -31.67
CA GLU A 288 -0.09 10.55 -32.23
C GLU A 288 0.79 9.96 -31.10
N ASP A 289 0.45 8.71 -30.78
CA ASP A 289 1.21 7.72 -29.99
C ASP A 289 1.18 7.85 -28.45
N LEU A 290 -0.03 7.82 -27.89
CA LEU A 290 -0.30 7.68 -26.44
C LEU A 290 0.57 6.63 -25.74
N TRP A 291 0.89 5.52 -26.41
CA TRP A 291 1.77 4.49 -25.86
C TRP A 291 3.22 4.97 -25.77
N GLN A 292 3.76 5.64 -26.79
CA GLN A 292 5.09 6.23 -26.72
C GLN A 292 5.19 7.30 -25.62
N GLU A 293 4.18 8.17 -25.48
CA GLU A 293 4.17 9.16 -24.39
C GLU A 293 4.20 8.48 -23.01
N TYR A 294 3.46 7.37 -22.87
CA TYR A 294 3.47 6.57 -21.64
C TYR A 294 4.83 5.92 -21.38
N GLN A 295 5.51 5.40 -22.41
CA GLN A 295 6.86 4.85 -22.28
C GLN A 295 7.87 5.92 -21.83
N VAL A 296 7.77 7.14 -22.36
CA VAL A 296 8.58 8.28 -21.91
C VAL A 296 8.31 8.57 -20.44
N TYR A 297 7.05 8.59 -20.03
CA TYR A 297 6.67 8.75 -18.62
C TYR A 297 7.30 7.69 -17.70
N LEU A 298 7.25 6.41 -18.09
CA LEU A 298 7.86 5.31 -17.31
C LEU A 298 9.38 5.48 -17.16
N ASN A 299 10.06 5.98 -18.18
CA ASN A 299 11.51 6.18 -18.14
C ASN A 299 11.95 7.42 -17.34
N GLN A 300 11.06 8.41 -17.21
CA GLN A 300 11.30 9.67 -16.51
C GLN A 300 10.82 9.66 -15.05
N THR A 301 9.97 8.72 -14.65
CA THR A 301 9.36 8.72 -13.31
C THR A 301 9.72 7.47 -12.53
N SER A 302 10.37 7.67 -11.39
CA SER A 302 10.71 6.60 -10.44
C SER A 302 9.48 5.82 -10.03
N ILE A 303 9.59 4.50 -9.89
CA ILE A 303 8.45 3.67 -9.51
C ILE A 303 8.01 3.93 -8.06
N LEU A 304 8.98 3.98 -7.14
CA LEU A 304 8.73 4.01 -5.70
C LEU A 304 9.35 5.25 -5.06
N PHE A 305 10.65 5.45 -5.23
CA PHE A 305 11.37 6.53 -4.54
C PHE A 305 11.04 7.91 -5.15
N PRO A 306 10.68 8.93 -4.35
CA PRO A 306 10.37 10.26 -4.85
C PRO A 306 11.64 10.98 -5.34
N ILE A 307 11.91 10.89 -6.64
CA ILE A 307 13.09 11.44 -7.30
C ILE A 307 12.63 12.43 -8.38
N PRO A 308 13.20 13.65 -8.46
CA PRO A 308 12.88 14.58 -9.54
C PRO A 308 13.12 13.97 -10.92
N SER A 309 12.19 14.16 -11.86
CA SER A 309 12.20 13.48 -13.16
C SER A 309 13.48 13.69 -13.97
N LYS A 310 14.04 14.91 -13.97
CA LYS A 310 15.31 15.22 -14.64
C LYS A 310 16.48 14.39 -14.10
N LEU A 311 16.49 14.16 -12.79
CA LEU A 311 17.52 13.34 -12.15
C LEU A 311 17.29 11.87 -12.51
N TYR A 312 16.07 11.37 -12.38
CA TYR A 312 15.74 9.98 -12.68
C TYR A 312 16.04 9.60 -14.14
N GLN A 313 15.75 10.48 -15.09
CA GLN A 313 16.02 10.24 -16.51
C GLN A 313 17.52 10.00 -16.78
N SER A 314 18.39 10.68 -16.05
CA SER A 314 19.85 10.60 -16.22
C SER A 314 20.48 9.36 -15.57
N ILE A 315 19.72 8.61 -14.76
CA ILE A 315 20.23 7.43 -14.06
C ILE A 315 20.31 6.24 -15.03
N PRO A 316 21.47 5.53 -15.10
CA PRO A 316 21.61 4.30 -15.86
C PRO A 316 20.59 3.22 -15.48
N GLN A 317 20.16 2.43 -16.45
CA GLN A 317 19.14 1.39 -16.23
C GLN A 317 19.57 0.35 -15.17
N SER A 318 20.86 0.02 -15.09
CA SER A 318 21.38 -0.88 -14.06
C SER A 318 21.08 -0.36 -12.65
N ILE A 319 21.32 0.92 -12.39
CA ILE A 319 21.05 1.56 -11.09
C ILE A 319 19.54 1.64 -10.81
N LYS A 320 18.73 1.95 -11.82
CA LYS A 320 17.26 1.96 -11.68
C LYS A 320 16.74 0.59 -11.22
N THR A 321 17.25 -0.47 -11.81
CA THR A 321 16.83 -1.84 -11.52
C THR A 321 17.41 -2.39 -10.22
N THR A 322 18.64 -2.04 -9.83
CA THR A 322 19.26 -2.57 -8.59
C THR A 322 18.93 -1.77 -7.33
N LEU A 323 18.97 -0.44 -7.40
CA LEU A 323 18.81 0.43 -6.22
C LEU A 323 17.42 1.05 -6.12
N LEU A 324 16.78 1.34 -7.26
CA LEU A 324 15.47 2.01 -7.29
C LEU A 324 14.29 1.05 -7.48
N LEU A 325 14.57 -0.26 -7.52
CA LEU A 325 13.58 -1.33 -7.62
C LEU A 325 12.69 -1.22 -8.88
N ASP A 326 13.17 -0.57 -9.95
CA ASP A 326 12.48 -0.50 -11.25
C ASP A 326 12.79 -1.76 -12.06
N TRP A 327 12.21 -2.88 -11.62
CA TRP A 327 12.36 -4.19 -12.24
C TRP A 327 11.46 -4.37 -13.47
N SER A 328 11.89 -5.23 -14.39
CA SER A 328 11.12 -5.58 -15.59
C SER A 328 9.78 -6.24 -15.28
N ILE A 329 9.62 -6.82 -14.09
CA ILE A 329 8.35 -7.40 -13.64
C ILE A 329 7.22 -6.36 -13.54
N TYR A 330 7.52 -5.06 -13.53
CA TYR A 330 6.50 -4.00 -13.52
C TYR A 330 6.21 -3.42 -14.91
N ARG A 331 6.96 -3.81 -15.94
CA ARG A 331 6.82 -3.29 -17.30
C ARG A 331 6.00 -4.25 -18.15
N PHE A 332 5.08 -3.71 -18.93
CA PHE A 332 4.41 -4.42 -20.00
C PHE A 332 5.35 -4.50 -21.21
N ASN A 333 5.47 -5.69 -21.79
CA ASN A 333 6.30 -5.94 -22.96
C ASN A 333 5.41 -6.13 -24.19
N GLU A 334 5.45 -5.17 -25.11
CA GLU A 334 4.71 -5.17 -26.38
C GLU A 334 5.08 -6.33 -27.32
N ASN A 335 6.29 -6.89 -27.18
CA ASN A 335 6.77 -8.01 -27.99
C ASN A 335 6.53 -9.37 -27.33
N SER A 336 5.83 -9.40 -26.19
CA SER A 336 5.51 -10.65 -25.51
C SER A 336 4.42 -11.43 -26.25
N PRO A 337 4.35 -12.76 -26.11
CA PRO A 337 3.25 -13.55 -26.65
C PRO A 337 1.88 -13.09 -26.15
N GLU A 338 1.81 -12.57 -24.91
CA GLU A 338 0.59 -12.00 -24.33
C GLU A 338 0.14 -10.75 -25.10
N ALA A 339 1.07 -9.85 -25.43
CA ALA A 339 0.79 -8.66 -26.22
C ALA A 339 0.41 -9.00 -27.68
N GLN A 340 1.06 -9.99 -28.29
CA GLN A 340 0.71 -10.46 -29.63
C GLN A 340 -0.70 -11.05 -29.67
N LYS A 341 -1.07 -11.84 -28.66
CA LYS A 341 -2.43 -12.37 -28.53
C LYS A 341 -3.45 -11.24 -28.36
N LEU A 342 -3.18 -10.26 -27.51
CA LEU A 342 -4.03 -9.06 -27.37
C LEU A 342 -4.22 -8.33 -28.71
N ILE A 343 -3.14 -8.13 -29.48
CA ILE A 343 -3.20 -7.51 -30.81
C ILE A 343 -4.10 -8.33 -31.74
N GLN A 344 -3.91 -9.66 -31.77
CA GLN A 344 -4.71 -10.56 -32.60
C GLN A 344 -6.19 -10.44 -32.26
N ASP A 345 -6.54 -10.61 -30.97
CA ASP A 345 -7.92 -10.52 -30.48
C ASP A 345 -8.57 -9.17 -30.85
N ILE A 346 -7.83 -8.06 -30.72
CA ILE A 346 -8.32 -6.71 -31.08
C ILE A 346 -8.53 -6.57 -32.59
N SER A 347 -7.61 -7.11 -33.40
CA SER A 347 -7.71 -7.02 -34.86
C SER A 347 -8.85 -7.87 -35.42
N GLU A 348 -9.10 -9.04 -34.82
CA GLU A 348 -10.23 -9.90 -35.18
C GLU A 348 -11.56 -9.20 -34.89
N ASP A 349 -11.72 -8.64 -33.68
CA ASP A 349 -12.90 -7.87 -33.24
C ASP A 349 -13.15 -6.60 -34.08
N HIS A 350 -12.09 -5.98 -34.63
CA HIS A 350 -12.20 -4.83 -35.52
C HIS A 350 -12.62 -5.20 -36.95
N SER A 351 -12.29 -6.42 -37.37
CA SER A 351 -12.57 -6.92 -38.72
C SER A 351 -13.95 -7.60 -38.88
N SER A 352 -14.56 -8.00 -37.76
CA SER A 352 -15.91 -8.58 -37.67
C SER A 352 -16.98 -7.50 -37.58
#